data_AF-A0A6G3X8G4-F1
#
_entry.id   AF-A0A6G3X8G4-F1
#
_cell.length_a   1.000
_cell.length_b   1.000
_cell.length_c   1.000
_cell.angle_alpha   90.00
_cell.angle_beta   90.00
_cell.angle_gamma   90.00
#
_symmetry.space_group_name_H-M   'P 1'
#
loop_
_entity.id
_entity.type
_entity.pdbx_description
1 polymer ?
#
loop_
_entity_poly.entity_id
_entity_poly.type
_entity_poly.pdbx_seq_one_letter_code
_entity_poly.pdbx_strand_id
1 'polypeptide(L)'
;RVLTISLHEHPRTLFPQTGWPEETGSGAGEGSSVNVALPAGTGDAGWLRAFHAVVPELLADFRPQVLVTQHGADTHFEDPLAHLAVSLDAQRSVMESCHELAHRY
;
A
#
# COMPACT_ATOMS: atom_id res chain seq x y z
N ARG A 1 -8.58 -12.14 12.99
CA ARG A 1 -8.45 -12.18 11.51
C ARG A 1 -7.49 -11.07 11.10
N VAL A 2 -6.83 -11.16 9.95
CA VAL A 2 -5.86 -10.15 9.47
C VAL A 2 -6.23 -9.79 8.04
N LEU A 3 -6.19 -8.50 7.71
CA LEU A 3 -6.25 -7.98 6.35
C LEU A 3 -4.88 -7.39 6.02
N THR A 4 -4.29 -7.80 4.91
CA THR A 4 -3.05 -7.20 4.39
C THR A 4 -3.36 -6.32 3.20
N ILE A 5 -2.85 -5.09 3.21
CA ILE A 5 -2.96 -4.15 2.08
C ILE A 5 -1.53 -3.72 1.73
N SER A 6 -1.16 -3.87 0.46
CA SER A 6 0.18 -3.53 -0.01
C SER A 6 0.10 -2.64 -1.24
N LEU A 7 0.76 -1.47 -1.18
CA LEU A 7 1.03 -0.62 -2.35
C LEU A 7 2.50 -0.81 -2.70
N HIS A 8 2.79 -1.25 -3.93
CA HIS A 8 4.14 -1.60 -4.35
C HIS A 8 4.30 -1.44 -5.87
N GLU A 9 5.55 -1.39 -6.34
CA GLU A 9 5.82 -1.44 -7.77
C GLU A 9 5.36 -2.79 -8.35
N HIS A 10 4.79 -2.74 -9.55
CA HIS A 10 4.17 -3.88 -10.20
C HIS A 10 5.10 -5.10 -10.25
N PRO A 11 4.62 -6.32 -9.94
CA PRO A 11 5.43 -7.55 -9.96
C PRO A 11 6.04 -7.94 -11.32
N ARG A 12 5.68 -7.22 -12.39
CA ARG A 12 6.27 -7.41 -13.73
C ARG A 12 7.59 -6.69 -13.89
N THR A 13 7.81 -5.63 -13.12
CA THR A 13 8.97 -4.75 -13.24
C THR A 13 9.88 -4.83 -12.02
N LEU A 14 9.41 -5.36 -10.88
CA LEU A 14 10.20 -5.47 -9.66
C LEU A 14 10.08 -6.83 -8.96
N PHE A 15 11.12 -7.17 -8.19
CA PHE A 15 11.10 -8.26 -7.19
C PHE A 15 9.95 -8.06 -6.20
N PRO A 16 9.30 -9.12 -5.68
CA PRO A 16 9.60 -10.56 -5.81
C PRO A 16 8.79 -11.31 -6.88
N GLN A 17 8.19 -10.60 -7.85
CA GLN A 17 7.27 -11.19 -8.84
C GLN A 17 5.95 -11.74 -8.24
N THR A 18 5.59 -11.33 -7.01
CA THR A 18 4.30 -11.59 -6.36
C THR A 18 3.63 -10.26 -5.99
N GLY A 19 2.37 -10.30 -5.54
CA GLY A 19 1.58 -9.09 -5.31
C GLY A 19 0.75 -8.71 -6.53
N TRP A 20 0.32 -9.70 -7.30
CA TRP A 20 -0.61 -9.43 -8.39
C TRP A 20 -1.98 -9.01 -7.83
N PRO A 21 -2.72 -8.10 -8.51
CA PRO A 21 -4.06 -7.70 -8.06
C PRO A 21 -5.03 -8.87 -7.85
N GLU A 22 -4.85 -9.97 -8.57
CA GLU A 22 -5.65 -11.18 -8.48
C GLU A 22 -5.29 -12.07 -7.27
N GLU A 23 -4.15 -11.84 -6.62
CA GLU A 23 -3.71 -12.57 -5.42
C GLU A 23 -4.45 -12.04 -4.17
N THR A 24 -5.69 -12.50 -3.97
CA THR A 24 -6.58 -11.96 -2.93
C THR A 24 -6.63 -12.76 -1.62
N GLY A 25 -5.71 -13.71 -1.46
CA GLY A 25 -5.66 -14.65 -0.33
C GLY A 25 -5.96 -16.08 -0.79
N SER A 26 -6.12 -17.00 0.17
CA SER A 26 -6.56 -18.36 -0.13
C SER A 26 -7.21 -19.04 1.07
N GLY A 27 -8.05 -20.03 0.80
CA GLY A 27 -8.72 -20.83 1.84
C GLY A 27 -9.55 -19.96 2.78
N ALA A 28 -9.29 -20.05 4.09
CA ALA A 28 -10.00 -19.25 5.09
C ALA A 28 -9.64 -17.75 5.07
N GLY A 29 -8.58 -17.37 4.33
CA GLY A 29 -8.12 -15.99 4.13
C GLY A 29 -8.48 -15.41 2.76
N GLU A 30 -9.37 -16.05 1.99
CA GLU A 30 -9.87 -15.47 0.74
C GLU A 30 -10.48 -14.08 1.00
N GLY A 31 -10.09 -13.09 0.19
CA GLY A 31 -10.51 -11.69 0.34
C GLY A 31 -9.80 -10.94 1.47
N SER A 32 -8.75 -11.51 2.09
CA SER A 32 -7.99 -10.86 3.17
C SER A 32 -6.61 -10.37 2.74
N SER A 33 -6.30 -10.39 1.44
CA SER A 33 -5.11 -9.77 0.85
C SER A 33 -5.53 -8.82 -0.26
N VAL A 34 -5.00 -7.60 -0.23
CA VAL A 34 -5.23 -6.58 -1.25
C VAL A 34 -3.88 -6.06 -1.74
N ASN A 35 -3.64 -6.24 -3.04
CA ASN A 35 -2.43 -5.81 -3.71
C ASN A 35 -2.73 -4.68 -4.69
N VAL A 36 -2.11 -3.52 -4.46
CA VAL A 36 -2.20 -2.34 -5.32
C VAL A 36 -0.87 -2.21 -6.05
N ALA A 37 -0.80 -2.89 -7.21
CA ALA A 37 0.38 -2.90 -8.07
C ALA A 37 0.46 -1.61 -8.90
N LEU A 38 1.50 -0.81 -8.65
CA LEU A 38 1.70 0.51 -9.27
C LEU A 38 2.75 0.43 -10.39
N PRO A 39 2.57 1.13 -11.52
CA PRO A 39 3.60 1.21 -12.56
C PRO A 39 4.90 1.84 -12.04
N ALA A 40 6.03 1.38 -12.56
CA ALA A 40 7.31 2.10 -12.44
C ALA A 40 7.14 3.56 -12.88
N GLY A 41 7.81 4.48 -12.18
CA GLY A 41 7.70 5.92 -12.37
C GLY A 41 6.47 6.56 -11.71
N THR A 42 5.68 5.80 -10.94
CA THR A 42 4.58 6.40 -10.16
C THR A 42 5.15 7.39 -9.14
N GLY A 43 4.77 8.66 -9.29
CA GLY A 43 5.11 9.73 -8.34
C GLY A 43 3.95 10.09 -7.41
N ASP A 44 4.13 11.18 -6.66
CA ASP A 44 3.27 11.62 -5.54
C ASP A 44 1.78 11.55 -5.82
N ALA A 45 1.31 12.14 -6.93
CA ALA A 45 -0.11 12.18 -7.24
C ALA A 45 -0.72 10.78 -7.46
N GLY A 46 0.05 9.87 -8.07
CA GLY A 46 -0.37 8.48 -8.26
C GLY A 46 -0.34 7.69 -6.95
N TRP A 47 0.71 7.88 -6.15
CA TRP A 47 0.89 7.26 -4.84
C TRP A 47 -0.25 7.63 -3.88
N LEU A 48 -0.50 8.93 -3.71
CA LEU A 48 -1.57 9.44 -2.83
C LEU A 48 -2.95 9.01 -3.31
N ARG A 49 -3.21 9.06 -4.63
CA ARG A 49 -4.48 8.58 -5.19
C ARG A 49 -4.69 7.10 -4.90
N ALA A 50 -3.68 6.27 -5.12
CA ALA A 50 -3.76 4.83 -4.89
C ALA A 50 -4.08 4.54 -3.42
N PHE A 51 -3.41 5.23 -2.48
CA PHE A 51 -3.67 5.07 -1.06
C PHE A 51 -5.09 5.51 -0.70
N HIS A 52 -5.46 6.76 -1.01
CA HIS A 52 -6.74 7.34 -0.57
C HIS A 52 -7.97 6.73 -1.25
N ALA A 53 -7.82 6.14 -2.44
CA ALA A 53 -8.93 5.48 -3.13
C ALA A 53 -9.21 4.06 -2.61
N VAL A 54 -8.26 3.44 -1.92
CA VAL A 54 -8.33 2.01 -1.56
C VAL A 54 -8.33 1.81 -0.05
N VAL A 55 -7.34 2.34 0.65
CA VAL A 55 -7.08 1.98 2.05
C VAL A 55 -8.21 2.41 2.99
N PRO A 56 -8.72 3.65 2.97
CA PRO A 56 -9.73 4.09 3.95
C PRO A 56 -11.02 3.25 3.93
N GLU A 57 -11.51 2.91 2.73
CA GLU A 57 -12.75 2.13 2.56
C GLU A 57 -12.57 0.68 3.02
N LEU A 58 -11.42 0.07 2.72
CA LEU A 58 -11.14 -1.29 3.18
C LEU A 58 -11.00 -1.38 4.70
N LEU A 59 -10.40 -0.37 5.34
CA LEU A 59 -10.36 -0.31 6.80
C LEU A 59 -11.75 -0.12 7.40
N ALA A 60 -12.62 0.66 6.75
CA ALA A 60 -14.01 0.86 7.18
C ALA A 60 -14.81 -0.44 7.17
N ASP A 61 -14.65 -1.24 6.12
CA ASP A 61 -15.32 -2.55 6.00
C ASP A 61 -14.73 -3.57 6.99
N PHE A 62 -13.40 -3.66 7.06
CA PHE A 62 -12.72 -4.65 7.89
C PHE A 62 -12.84 -4.37 9.40
N ARG A 63 -12.92 -3.09 9.79
CA ARG A 63 -12.97 -2.61 11.19
C ARG A 63 -11.85 -3.21 12.07
N PRO A 64 -10.58 -2.89 11.78
CA PRO A 64 -9.46 -3.43 12.55
C PRO A 64 -9.47 -2.92 13.99
N GLN A 65 -8.98 -3.74 14.93
CA GLN A 65 -8.76 -3.33 16.32
C GLN A 65 -7.34 -2.78 16.56
N VAL A 66 -6.42 -3.11 15.64
CA VAL A 66 -5.01 -2.70 15.67
C VAL A 66 -4.58 -2.51 14.22
N LEU A 67 -3.87 -1.42 13.96
CA LEU A 67 -3.21 -1.17 12.68
C LEU A 67 -1.70 -1.36 12.84
N VAL A 68 -1.10 -2.18 11.97
CA VAL A 68 0.35 -2.30 11.83
C VAL A 68 0.72 -1.70 10.48
N THR A 69 1.49 -0.63 10.47
CA THR A 69 1.92 0.04 9.24
C THR A 69 3.41 -0.13 9.01
N GLN A 70 3.76 -0.39 7.75
CA GLN A 70 5.14 -0.48 7.29
C GLN A 70 5.40 0.69 6.34
N HIS A 71 6.50 1.39 6.55
CA HIS A 71 6.87 2.60 5.80
C HIS A 71 8.25 2.43 5.19
N GLY A 72 8.32 1.65 4.11
CA GLY A 72 9.55 1.44 3.34
C GLY A 72 10.02 2.74 2.69
N ALA A 73 11.33 2.99 2.77
CA ALA A 73 11.94 4.18 2.16
C ALA A 73 12.19 4.01 0.65
N ASP A 74 12.13 2.78 0.14
CA ASP A 74 12.43 2.40 -1.24
C ASP A 74 11.46 2.96 -2.28
N THR A 75 10.32 3.49 -1.85
CA THR A 75 9.43 4.25 -2.74
C THR A 75 10.01 5.62 -3.14
N HIS A 76 11.04 6.10 -2.45
CA HIS A 76 11.64 7.42 -2.67
C HIS A 76 12.35 7.52 -4.02
N PHE A 77 12.25 8.67 -4.70
CA PHE A 77 12.83 8.87 -6.04
C PHE A 77 14.37 8.74 -6.10
N GLU A 78 15.08 8.79 -4.98
CA GLU A 78 16.53 8.59 -4.91
C GLU A 78 16.94 7.17 -4.50
N ASP A 79 15.98 6.30 -4.15
CA ASP A 79 16.30 4.94 -3.72
C ASP A 79 16.66 4.05 -4.92
N PRO A 80 17.78 3.32 -4.90
CA PRO A 80 18.22 2.50 -6.03
C PRO A 80 17.51 1.14 -6.14
N LEU A 81 16.67 0.76 -5.17
CA LEU A 81 16.05 -0.56 -5.11
C LEU A 81 14.73 -0.68 -5.87
N ALA A 82 14.05 0.44 -6.14
CA ALA A 82 12.80 0.48 -6.89
C ALA A 82 12.81 1.63 -7.91
N HIS A 83 11.76 1.73 -8.71
CA HIS A 83 11.60 2.75 -9.75
C HIS A 83 10.40 3.67 -9.47
N LEU A 84 9.90 3.70 -8.24
CA LEU A 84 8.90 4.67 -7.82
C LEU A 84 9.55 6.04 -7.65
N ALA A 85 8.78 7.10 -7.90
CA ALA A 85 9.27 8.47 -7.94
C ALA A 85 8.59 9.33 -6.85
N VAL A 86 8.48 8.79 -5.64
CA VAL A 86 7.72 9.41 -4.54
C VAL A 86 8.64 10.33 -3.73
N SER A 87 8.14 11.50 -3.35
CA SER A 87 8.83 12.43 -2.46
C SER A 87 8.63 12.07 -0.98
N LEU A 88 9.49 12.62 -0.11
CA LEU A 88 9.30 12.53 1.33
C LEU A 88 7.97 13.12 1.80
N ASP A 89 7.47 14.17 1.13
CA ASP A 89 6.20 14.80 1.49
C ASP A 89 5.01 13.86 1.25
N ALA A 90 5.01 13.14 0.13
CA ALA A 90 3.96 12.16 -0.17
C ALA A 90 4.06 10.92 0.74
N GLN A 91 5.27 10.44 1.06
CA GLN A 91 5.47 9.38 2.06
C GLN A 91 4.93 9.81 3.43
N ARG A 92 5.29 11.02 3.88
CA ARG A 92 4.81 11.62 5.14
C ARG A 92 3.29 11.75 5.17
N SER A 93 2.68 12.23 4.09
CA SER A 93 1.22 12.37 4.00
C SER A 93 0.48 11.04 4.18
N VAL A 94 1.02 9.94 3.64
CA VAL A 94 0.45 8.61 3.87
C VAL A 94 0.65 8.16 5.31
N MET A 95 1.82 8.42 5.92
CA MET A 95 2.07 8.12 7.34
C MET A 95 1.08 8.84 8.27
N GLU A 96 0.84 10.14 8.02
CA GLU A 96 -0.14 10.93 8.78
C GLU A 96 -1.56 10.38 8.60
N SER A 97 -1.93 10.03 7.37
CA SER A 97 -3.24 9.43 7.09
C SER A 97 -3.43 8.10 7.83
N CYS A 98 -2.39 7.25 7.87
CA CYS A 98 -2.40 6.01 8.65
C CYS A 98 -2.59 6.28 10.15
N HIS A 99 -1.92 7.28 10.69
CA HIS A 99 -2.08 7.69 12.09
C HIS A 99 -3.53 8.13 12.39
N GLU A 100 -4.11 8.97 11.53
CA GLU A 100 -5.50 9.41 11.69
C GLU A 100 -6.50 8.25 11.60
N LEU A 101 -6.30 7.33 10.64
CA LEU A 101 -7.14 6.15 10.46
C LEU A 101 -7.07 5.20 11.67
N ALA A 102 -5.92 5.10 12.33
CA ALA A 102 -5.76 4.28 13.53
C ALA A 102 -6.52 4.80 14.76
N HIS A 103 -6.92 6.07 14.78
CA HIS A 103 -7.79 6.62 15.85
C HIS A 103 -9.27 6.57 15.51
N ARG A 104 -9.62 6.25 14.26
CA ARG A 104 -11.01 6.18 13.79
C ARG A 104 -11.66 4.83 14.08
N TYR A 105 -10.88 3.76 14.15
CA TYR A 105 -11.32 2.37 14.36
C TYR A 105 -10.66 1.81 15.61
#